data_AF-A0A0Q0I5Z5-F1
#
_entry.id   AF-A0A0Q0I5Z5-F1
#
_cell.length_a   1.000
_cell.length_b   1.000
_cell.length_c   1.000
_cell.angle_alpha   90.00
_cell.angle_beta   90.00
_cell.angle_gamma   90.00
#
_symmetry.space_group_name_H-M   'P 1'
#
loop_
_entity.id
_entity.type
_entity.pdbx_description
1 polymer ?
#
loop_
_entity_poly.entity_id
_entity_poly.type
_entity_poly.pdbx_seq_one_letter_code
_entity_poly.pdbx_strand_id
1 'polypeptide(L)'
;MAINSTSGSIKLTSTKGFTLIELVIVIIILGILAVIAAPKFINLQSDAKIATVQGVKAAIQSSLDLAYSRAAIDGVEKDDRSLIDYNGEVIEMKLGYPEAFGENDGGGLPQMLEIGSEIDFCFGSGSCTPNVEVGSSNVRYGYDLDDETINCHVRYIEPTGTGGSATTYTLTVDITGC
;
A
#
# COMPACT_ATOMS: atom_id res chain seq x y z
N MET A 1 -19.15 57.39 -62.83
CA MET A 1 -17.89 56.66 -62.58
C MET A 1 -18.24 55.47 -61.69
N ALA A 2 -18.19 54.26 -62.25
CA ALA A 2 -18.58 53.03 -61.55
C ALA A 2 -17.44 52.57 -60.63
N ILE A 3 -17.78 52.02 -59.46
CA ILE A 3 -16.90 51.12 -58.72
C ILE A 3 -17.64 49.82 -58.38
N ASN A 4 -16.87 48.74 -58.51
CA ASN A 4 -17.25 47.38 -58.86
C ASN A 4 -17.60 46.57 -57.61
N SER A 5 -18.75 45.89 -57.61
CA SER A 5 -19.12 44.92 -56.57
C SER A 5 -18.38 43.61 -56.82
N THR A 6 -17.25 43.39 -56.15
CA THR A 6 -16.58 42.09 -56.13
C THR A 6 -17.39 41.12 -55.28
N SER A 7 -18.25 40.36 -55.95
CA SER A 7 -18.95 39.18 -55.43
C SER A 7 -17.94 38.11 -54.98
N GLY A 8 -17.52 38.17 -53.72
CA GLY A 8 -16.82 37.07 -53.05
C GLY A 8 -17.75 35.89 -52.84
N SER A 9 -17.62 34.86 -53.66
CA SER A 9 -18.35 33.60 -53.53
C SER A 9 -17.86 32.82 -52.30
N ILE A 10 -18.58 32.95 -51.19
CA ILE A 10 -18.40 32.10 -50.01
C ILE A 10 -18.71 30.66 -50.42
N LYS A 11 -17.66 29.85 -50.63
CA LYS A 11 -17.78 28.39 -50.80
C LYS A 11 -18.33 27.80 -49.50
N LEU A 12 -19.62 27.46 -49.48
CA LEU A 12 -20.23 26.63 -48.45
C LEU A 12 -19.63 25.22 -48.55
N THR A 13 -18.63 24.92 -47.72
CA THR A 13 -18.15 23.55 -47.56
C THR A 13 -19.25 22.74 -46.91
N SER A 14 -19.75 21.72 -47.61
CA SER A 14 -20.78 20.81 -47.08
C SER A 14 -20.28 20.15 -45.79
N THR A 15 -20.87 20.54 -44.67
CA THR A 15 -20.71 19.83 -43.39
C THR A 15 -21.44 18.50 -43.53
N LYS A 16 -20.70 17.42 -43.75
CA LYS A 16 -21.25 16.06 -43.68
C LYS A 16 -21.62 15.80 -42.22
N GLY A 17 -22.92 15.80 -41.91
CA GLY A 17 -23.41 15.36 -40.60
C GLY A 17 -23.17 13.86 -40.41
N PHE A 18 -22.81 13.46 -39.20
CA PHE A 18 -22.77 12.04 -38.80
C PHE A 18 -24.16 11.43 -39.00
N THR A 19 -24.21 10.20 -39.52
CA THR A 19 -25.49 9.50 -39.67
C THR A 19 -25.94 8.93 -38.33
N LEU A 20 -27.26 8.86 -38.08
CA LEU A 20 -27.78 8.28 -36.82
C LEU A 20 -27.33 6.82 -36.64
N ILE A 21 -27.25 6.07 -37.73
CA ILE A 21 -26.81 4.67 -37.69
C ILE A 21 -25.34 4.52 -37.29
N GLU A 22 -24.49 5.47 -37.65
CA GLU A 22 -23.07 5.47 -37.33
C GLU A 22 -22.85 5.69 -35.83
N LEU A 23 -23.64 6.58 -35.20
CA LEU A 23 -23.64 6.73 -33.74
C LEU A 23 -24.15 5.45 -33.04
N VAL A 24 -25.24 4.85 -33.54
CA VAL A 24 -25.85 3.66 -32.95
C VAL A 24 -24.89 2.45 -33.01
N ILE A 25 -24.20 2.25 -34.13
CA ILE A 25 -23.25 1.14 -34.27
C ILE A 25 -22.07 1.34 -33.30
N VAL A 26 -21.58 2.57 -33.11
CA VAL A 26 -20.47 2.84 -32.19
C VAL A 26 -20.83 2.47 -30.76
N ILE A 27 -22.00 2.88 -30.25
CA ILE A 27 -22.40 2.53 -28.88
C ILE A 27 -22.65 1.02 -28.71
N ILE A 28 -23.11 0.32 -29.76
CA ILE A 28 -23.28 -1.13 -29.73
C ILE A 28 -21.91 -1.81 -29.63
N ILE A 29 -20.93 -1.39 -30.44
CA ILE A 29 -19.58 -1.95 -30.40
C ILE A 29 -18.93 -1.69 -29.04
N LEU A 30 -19.02 -0.46 -28.52
CA LEU A 30 -18.52 -0.12 -27.19
C LEU A 30 -19.22 -0.93 -26.09
N GLY A 31 -20.53 -1.17 -26.22
CA GLY A 31 -21.29 -2.02 -25.30
C GLY A 31 -20.78 -3.46 -25.27
N ILE A 32 -20.51 -4.06 -26.43
CA ILE A 32 -19.95 -5.42 -26.50
C ILE A 32 -18.56 -5.46 -25.86
N LEU A 33 -17.68 -4.52 -26.23
CA LEU A 33 -16.30 -4.46 -25.69
C LEU A 33 -16.29 -4.28 -24.16
N ALA A 34 -17.20 -3.47 -23.62
CA ALA A 34 -17.29 -3.24 -22.18
C ALA A 34 -17.64 -4.52 -21.40
N VAL A 35 -18.57 -5.34 -21.91
CA VAL A 35 -18.99 -6.58 -21.24
C VAL A 35 -17.85 -7.60 -21.14
N ILE A 36 -17.02 -7.71 -22.18
CA ILE A 36 -15.86 -8.64 -22.17
C ILE A 36 -14.70 -8.10 -21.33
N ALA A 37 -14.50 -6.79 -21.28
CA ALA A 37 -13.39 -6.17 -20.58
C ALA A 37 -13.63 -6.06 -19.05
N ALA A 38 -14.87 -5.81 -18.63
CA ALA A 38 -15.22 -5.60 -17.22
C ALA A 38 -14.75 -6.70 -16.26
N PRO A 39 -15.00 -8.02 -16.49
CA PRO A 39 -14.57 -9.06 -15.55
C PRO A 39 -13.04 -9.15 -15.45
N LYS A 40 -12.32 -8.92 -16.56
CA LYS A 40 -10.86 -8.91 -16.56
C LYS A 40 -10.30 -7.73 -15.76
N PHE A 41 -10.91 -6.56 -15.88
CA PHE A 41 -10.48 -5.36 -15.15
C PHE A 41 -10.65 -5.49 -13.63
N ILE A 42 -11.67 -6.22 -13.16
CA ILE A 42 -11.87 -6.49 -11.73
C ILE A 42 -10.77 -7.41 -11.19
N ASN A 43 -10.47 -8.51 -11.89
CA ASN A 43 -9.41 -9.44 -11.46
C ASN A 43 -8.03 -8.77 -11.43
N LEU A 44 -7.74 -7.91 -12.42
CA LEU A 44 -6.47 -7.17 -12.45
C LEU A 44 -6.27 -6.25 -11.25
N GLN A 45 -7.34 -5.67 -10.70
CA GLN A 45 -7.25 -4.84 -9.49
C GLN A 45 -6.94 -5.68 -8.25
N SER A 46 -7.62 -6.83 -8.09
CA SER A 46 -7.34 -7.78 -7.00
C SER A 46 -5.90 -8.31 -7.08
N ASP A 47 -5.48 -8.76 -8.27
CA ASP A 47 -4.11 -9.23 -8.52
C ASP A 47 -3.07 -8.14 -8.21
N ALA A 48 -3.37 -6.87 -8.54
CA ALA A 48 -2.50 -5.74 -8.22
C ALA A 48 -2.40 -5.47 -6.72
N LYS A 49 -3.52 -5.53 -5.98
CA LYS A 49 -3.53 -5.42 -4.51
C LYS A 49 -2.68 -6.52 -3.88
N ILE A 50 -2.89 -7.77 -4.30
CA ILE A 50 -2.13 -8.93 -3.82
C ILE A 50 -0.63 -8.74 -4.09
N ALA A 51 -0.25 -8.35 -5.31
CA ALA A 51 1.15 -8.11 -5.66
C ALA A 51 1.78 -7.00 -4.80
N THR A 52 1.02 -5.94 -4.51
CA THR A 52 1.49 -4.84 -3.66
C THR A 52 1.71 -5.31 -2.22
N VAL A 53 0.76 -6.03 -1.62
CA VAL A 53 0.89 -6.56 -0.25
C VAL A 53 2.07 -7.52 -0.14
N GLN A 54 2.31 -8.35 -1.16
CA GLN A 54 3.52 -9.20 -1.20
C GLN A 54 4.81 -8.38 -1.31
N GLY A 55 4.79 -7.28 -2.07
CA GLY A 55 5.90 -6.32 -2.13
C GLY A 55 6.17 -5.67 -0.77
N VAL A 56 5.12 -5.27 -0.06
CA VAL A 56 5.21 -4.73 1.30
C VAL A 56 5.82 -5.75 2.26
N LYS A 57 5.42 -7.03 2.17
CA LYS A 57 6.03 -8.10 2.98
C LYS A 57 7.53 -8.18 2.75
N ALA A 58 7.97 -8.14 1.49
CA ALA A 58 9.39 -8.19 1.14
C ALA A 58 10.15 -6.95 1.66
N ALA A 59 9.53 -5.77 1.60
CA ALA A 59 10.11 -4.55 2.14
C ALA A 59 10.27 -4.61 3.67
N ILE A 60 9.23 -5.07 4.38
CA ILE A 60 9.29 -5.29 5.84
C ILE A 60 10.40 -6.29 6.16
N GLN A 61 10.43 -7.45 5.48
CA GLN A 61 11.44 -8.47 5.69
C GLN A 61 12.86 -7.90 5.53
N SER A 62 13.11 -7.12 4.47
CA SER A 62 14.40 -6.47 4.26
C SER A 62 14.74 -5.47 5.37
N SER A 63 13.75 -4.72 5.85
CA SER A 63 13.96 -3.78 6.97
C SER A 63 14.31 -4.50 8.26
N LEU A 64 13.67 -5.65 8.54
CA LEU A 64 13.95 -6.48 9.71
C LEU A 64 15.37 -7.06 9.66
N ASP A 65 15.82 -7.54 8.50
CA ASP A 65 17.18 -8.07 8.33
C ASP A 65 18.25 -6.98 8.53
N LEU A 66 17.98 -5.75 8.05
CA LEU A 66 18.85 -4.59 8.25
C LEU A 66 18.87 -4.14 9.73
N ALA A 67 17.69 -4.08 10.37
CA ALA A 67 17.57 -3.72 11.78
C ALA A 67 18.32 -4.71 12.68
N TYR A 68 18.19 -6.01 12.41
CA TYR A 68 18.92 -7.05 13.12
C TYR A 68 20.42 -6.95 12.91
N SER A 69 20.85 -6.69 11.67
CA SER A 69 22.28 -6.47 11.38
C SER A 69 22.81 -5.27 12.14
N ARG A 70 22.02 -4.20 12.29
CA ARG A 70 22.40 -3.04 13.10
C ARG A 70 22.48 -3.36 14.58
N ALA A 71 21.47 -4.03 15.14
CA ALA A 71 21.48 -4.46 16.53
C ALA A 71 22.69 -5.37 16.84
N ALA A 72 23.07 -6.25 15.92
CA ALA A 72 24.24 -7.13 16.07
C ALA A 72 25.57 -6.37 16.01
N ILE A 73 25.66 -5.30 15.21
CA ILE A 73 26.83 -4.41 15.21
C ILE A 73 26.95 -3.67 16.54
N ASP A 74 25.83 -3.22 17.09
CA ASP A 74 25.76 -2.50 18.37
C ASP A 74 25.87 -3.48 19.57
N GLY A 75 25.82 -4.80 19.33
CA GLY A 75 25.99 -5.86 20.32
C GLY A 75 24.78 -6.08 21.23
N VAL A 76 23.60 -5.67 20.79
CA VAL A 76 22.33 -5.69 21.54
C VAL A 76 21.30 -6.64 20.92
N GLU A 77 21.70 -7.49 19.97
CA GLU A 77 20.78 -8.36 19.22
C GLU A 77 20.11 -9.46 20.05
N LYS A 78 20.57 -9.66 21.28
CA LYS A 78 20.02 -10.63 22.24
C LYS A 78 19.38 -9.97 23.47
N ASP A 79 19.45 -8.66 23.55
CA ASP A 79 18.87 -7.94 24.67
C ASP A 79 17.35 -8.02 24.58
N ASP A 80 16.71 -8.17 25.74
CA ASP A 80 15.26 -8.22 25.83
C ASP A 80 14.64 -6.93 25.28
N ARG A 81 15.21 -5.77 25.65
CA ARG A 81 14.92 -4.48 25.05
C ARG A 81 16.20 -3.68 24.91
N SER A 82 16.33 -2.97 23.80
CA SER A 82 17.47 -2.10 23.51
C SER A 82 17.04 -0.93 22.62
N LEU A 83 17.92 0.06 22.48
CA LEU A 83 17.74 1.21 21.60
C LEU A 83 18.88 1.19 20.58
N ILE A 84 18.55 1.40 19.31
CA ILE A 84 19.54 1.63 18.25
C ILE A 84 19.32 2.99 17.59
N ASP A 85 20.40 3.55 17.06
CA ASP A 85 20.32 4.68 16.13
C ASP A 85 20.14 4.14 14.70
N TYR A 86 19.06 4.56 14.06
CA TYR A 86 18.78 4.28 12.66
C TYR A 86 18.55 5.59 11.90
N ASN A 87 19.57 6.04 11.16
CA ASN A 87 19.55 7.29 10.40
C ASN A 87 19.20 8.54 11.23
N GLY A 88 19.63 8.58 12.49
CA GLY A 88 19.34 9.70 13.41
C GLY A 88 17.99 9.61 14.12
N GLU A 89 17.23 8.54 13.88
CA GLU A 89 16.03 8.19 14.65
C GLU A 89 16.39 7.12 15.69
N VAL A 90 15.87 7.26 16.91
CA VAL A 90 16.01 6.23 17.94
C VAL A 90 14.94 5.17 17.70
N ILE A 91 15.35 3.92 17.51
CA ILE A 91 14.43 2.79 17.32
C ILE A 91 14.49 1.86 18.52
N GLU A 92 13.32 1.52 19.04
CA GLU A 92 13.13 0.52 20.08
C GLU A 92 13.20 -0.88 19.48
N MET A 93 14.10 -1.69 20.05
CA MET A 93 14.43 -3.02 19.59
C MET A 93 14.16 -4.04 20.69
N LYS A 94 13.73 -5.22 20.29
CA LYS A 94 13.46 -6.37 21.14
C LYS A 94 14.05 -7.60 20.50
N LEU A 95 15.02 -8.22 21.17
CA LEU A 95 15.73 -9.41 20.68
C LEU A 95 16.29 -9.22 19.26
N GLY A 96 16.84 -8.02 19.01
CA GLY A 96 17.44 -7.65 17.73
C GLY A 96 16.47 -7.23 16.62
N TYR A 97 15.17 -7.21 16.85
CA TYR A 97 14.19 -6.73 15.86
C TYR A 97 13.43 -5.51 16.38
N PRO A 98 12.95 -4.60 15.52
CA PRO A 98 12.20 -3.44 15.97
C PRO A 98 10.91 -3.86 16.66
N GLU A 99 10.56 -3.15 17.72
CA GLU A 99 9.23 -3.26 18.32
C GLU A 99 8.17 -2.82 17.31
N ALA A 100 6.97 -3.39 17.39
CA ALA A 100 5.90 -2.98 16.50
C ALA A 100 5.52 -1.51 16.76
N PHE A 101 5.48 -1.12 18.03
CA PHE A 101 5.23 0.25 18.50
C PHE A 101 6.32 0.64 19.52
N GLY A 102 6.91 1.83 19.37
CA GLY A 102 7.89 2.35 20.36
C GLY A 102 7.19 2.94 21.59
N GLU A 103 7.55 2.50 22.79
CA GLU A 103 6.86 2.81 24.04
C GLU A 103 7.55 3.90 24.90
N ASN A 104 8.83 4.19 24.66
CA ASN A 104 9.71 4.97 25.54
C ASN A 104 10.52 6.04 24.78
N ASP A 105 9.83 6.90 24.04
CA ASP A 105 10.39 7.99 23.22
C ASP A 105 11.20 7.55 21.99
N GLY A 106 11.25 6.25 21.68
CA GLY A 106 11.75 5.72 20.41
C GLY A 106 10.64 5.39 19.41
N GLY A 107 11.03 5.18 18.16
CA GLY A 107 10.18 4.63 17.10
C GLY A 107 10.15 3.11 17.10
N GLY A 108 9.14 2.53 16.47
CA GLY A 108 9.07 1.11 16.15
C GLY A 108 9.35 0.83 14.67
N LEU A 109 8.89 -0.32 14.18
CA LEU A 109 9.01 -0.71 12.78
C LEU A 109 8.47 0.35 11.78
N PRO A 110 7.33 1.03 12.00
CA PRO A 110 6.82 2.03 11.06
C PRO A 110 7.79 3.19 10.80
N GLN A 111 8.64 3.55 11.78
CA GLN A 111 9.62 4.61 11.64
C GLN A 111 10.84 4.19 10.80
N MET A 112 11.08 2.88 10.67
CA MET A 112 12.16 2.36 9.84
C MET A 112 11.75 2.18 8.38
N LEU A 113 10.45 2.22 8.09
CA LEU A 113 9.89 1.75 6.84
C LEU A 113 9.16 2.87 6.10
N GLU A 114 9.62 3.13 4.88
CA GLU A 114 8.98 4.08 3.98
C GLU A 114 8.15 3.29 2.94
N ILE A 115 6.87 3.07 3.26
CA ILE A 115 5.91 2.52 2.30
C ILE A 115 5.16 3.68 1.64
N GLY A 116 4.89 3.56 0.35
CA GLY A 116 4.10 4.56 -0.39
C GLY A 116 2.73 4.81 0.24
N SER A 117 2.19 6.00 -0.01
CA SER A 117 0.93 6.49 0.57
C SER A 117 -0.34 5.72 0.20
N GLU A 118 -0.21 4.68 -0.63
CA GLU A 118 -1.32 3.81 -1.04
C GLU A 118 -1.58 2.67 -0.04
N ILE A 119 -0.62 2.42 0.86
CA ILE A 119 -0.70 1.36 1.88
C ILE A 119 -0.88 2.01 3.24
N ASP A 120 -1.96 1.65 3.90
CA ASP A 120 -2.20 2.05 5.27
C ASP A 120 -1.42 1.14 6.23
N PHE A 121 -1.14 1.66 7.42
CA PHE A 121 -0.64 0.86 8.52
C PHE A 121 -1.46 1.08 9.79
N CYS A 122 -1.49 0.05 10.63
CA CYS A 122 -2.38 0.03 11.78
C CYS A 122 -1.89 -0.91 12.87
N PHE A 123 -1.94 -0.46 14.12
CA PHE A 123 -1.56 -1.26 15.27
C PHE A 123 -2.69 -2.17 15.73
N GLY A 124 -2.34 -3.29 16.37
CA GLY A 124 -3.30 -4.16 17.02
C GLY A 124 -4.15 -5.01 16.06
N SER A 125 -5.22 -5.60 16.61
CA SER A 125 -6.10 -6.54 15.90
C SER A 125 -7.48 -6.01 15.53
N GLY A 126 -7.88 -4.82 16.01
CA GLY A 126 -9.21 -4.22 15.77
C GLY A 126 -9.24 -3.14 14.69
N SER A 127 -10.37 -2.43 14.57
CA SER A 127 -10.55 -1.30 13.65
C SER A 127 -9.43 -0.25 13.79
N CYS A 128 -8.91 0.25 12.66
CA CYS A 128 -7.91 1.30 12.63
C CYS A 128 -8.49 2.62 13.10
N THR A 129 -8.34 2.89 14.39
CA THR A 129 -8.67 4.20 14.94
C THR A 129 -7.41 5.08 14.95
N PRO A 130 -7.54 6.39 14.70
CA PRO A 130 -6.42 7.35 14.80
C PRO A 130 -5.79 7.45 16.19
N ASN A 131 -6.33 6.75 17.20
CA ASN A 131 -5.83 6.72 18.57
C ASN A 131 -5.27 5.33 18.86
N VAL A 132 -4.10 5.07 18.26
CA VAL A 132 -2.95 4.34 18.83
C VAL A 132 -3.31 3.42 20.00
N GLU A 133 -3.40 2.12 19.73
CA GLU A 133 -3.15 1.13 20.78
C GLU A 133 -1.66 1.27 21.18
N VAL A 134 -1.38 2.18 22.13
CA VAL A 134 -0.05 2.36 22.68
C VAL A 134 0.44 1.02 23.24
N GLY A 135 1.67 0.63 22.90
CA GLY A 135 2.25 -0.65 23.32
C GLY A 135 1.72 -1.87 22.57
N SER A 136 1.19 -1.70 21.36
CA SER A 136 0.84 -2.86 20.54
C SER A 136 2.08 -3.63 20.10
N SER A 137 2.07 -4.94 20.32
CA SER A 137 3.13 -5.86 19.89
C SER A 137 3.01 -6.30 18.43
N ASN A 138 2.07 -5.72 17.68
CA ASN A 138 1.88 -6.02 16.28
C ASN A 138 1.39 -4.82 15.47
N VAL A 139 1.78 -4.80 14.20
CA VAL A 139 1.37 -3.81 13.21
C VAL A 139 1.00 -4.50 11.91
N ARG A 140 -0.04 -3.99 11.26
CA ARG A 140 -0.54 -4.42 9.95
C ARG A 140 -0.24 -3.36 8.91
N TYR A 141 0.06 -3.78 7.69
CA TYR A 141 0.25 -2.94 6.52
C TYR A 141 -0.56 -3.50 5.36
N GLY A 142 -1.47 -2.72 4.79
CA GLY A 142 -2.35 -3.23 3.74
C GLY A 142 -3.45 -2.27 3.32
N TYR A 143 -4.50 -2.84 2.74
CA TYR A 143 -5.67 -2.10 2.27
C TYR A 143 -6.85 -2.27 3.21
N ASP A 144 -7.67 -1.23 3.32
CA ASP A 144 -8.99 -1.25 3.96
C ASP A 144 -8.93 -1.81 5.41
N LEU A 145 -7.88 -1.43 6.16
CA LEU A 145 -7.56 -2.01 7.46
C LEU A 145 -8.60 -1.70 8.57
N ASP A 146 -9.45 -0.70 8.35
CA ASP A 146 -10.58 -0.32 9.19
C ASP A 146 -11.80 -1.25 9.02
N ASP A 147 -11.86 -2.03 7.95
CA ASP A 147 -12.90 -3.03 7.70
C ASP A 147 -12.45 -4.41 8.21
N GLU A 148 -12.99 -4.83 9.36
CA GLU A 148 -12.69 -6.14 9.96
C GLU A 148 -13.14 -7.34 9.11
N THR A 149 -13.90 -7.13 8.04
CA THR A 149 -14.30 -8.17 7.10
C THR A 149 -13.31 -8.37 5.95
N ILE A 150 -12.35 -7.44 5.79
CA ILE A 150 -11.36 -7.45 4.71
C ILE A 150 -9.98 -7.82 5.28
N ASN A 151 -9.40 -8.91 4.76
CA ASN A 151 -8.03 -9.27 5.06
C ASN A 151 -7.16 -9.13 3.80
N CYS A 152 -6.59 -7.94 3.63
CA CYS A 152 -5.63 -7.66 2.56
C CYS A 152 -4.39 -6.96 3.11
N HIS A 153 -3.62 -7.67 3.94
CA HIS A 153 -2.53 -7.06 4.71
C HIS A 153 -1.40 -8.02 5.05
N VAL A 154 -0.23 -7.43 5.31
CA VAL A 154 0.89 -8.05 6.01
C VAL A 154 0.76 -7.75 7.49
N ARG A 155 0.97 -8.74 8.36
CA ARG A 155 1.02 -8.55 9.81
C ARG A 155 2.42 -8.88 10.33
N TYR A 156 3.03 -7.91 10.98
CA TYR A 156 4.23 -8.09 11.78
C TYR A 156 3.85 -8.22 13.25
N ILE A 157 4.36 -9.25 13.91
CA ILE A 157 4.28 -9.44 15.36
C ILE A 157 5.73 -9.47 15.85
N GLU A 158 6.06 -8.58 16.79
CA GLU A 158 7.41 -8.49 17.34
C GLU A 158 7.79 -9.75 18.13
N PRO A 159 9.09 -9.97 18.39
CA PRO A 159 9.55 -11.06 19.26
C PRO A 159 8.90 -11.02 20.65
N THR A 160 8.58 -12.18 21.23
CA THR A 160 8.04 -12.26 22.60
C THR A 160 8.88 -13.15 23.50
N GLY A 161 8.86 -12.86 24.80
CA GLY A 161 9.58 -13.59 25.84
C GLY A 161 10.91 -12.94 26.23
N THR A 162 11.39 -13.25 27.43
CA THR A 162 12.67 -12.79 27.98
C THR A 162 13.66 -13.96 28.06
N GLY A 163 14.94 -13.74 27.76
CA GLY A 163 16.06 -14.65 28.11
C GLY A 163 15.83 -16.16 27.85
N GLY A 164 16.31 -16.67 26.71
CA GLY A 164 16.36 -18.12 26.41
C GLY A 164 15.03 -18.80 26.03
N SER A 165 13.88 -18.22 26.40
CA SER A 165 12.53 -18.59 25.91
C SER A 165 12.01 -17.62 24.84
N ALA A 166 12.89 -16.82 24.26
CA ALA A 166 12.61 -15.85 23.21
C ALA A 166 12.04 -16.55 21.95
N THR A 167 10.90 -16.05 21.48
CA THR A 167 10.35 -16.38 20.16
C THR A 167 10.82 -15.32 19.17
N THR A 168 11.13 -15.73 17.93
CA THR A 168 11.41 -14.78 16.84
C THR A 168 10.16 -13.99 16.47
N TYR A 169 10.33 -12.89 15.74
CA TYR A 169 9.22 -12.16 15.12
C TYR A 169 8.41 -13.08 14.20
N THR A 170 7.15 -12.73 13.98
CA THR A 170 6.27 -13.40 13.03
C THR A 170 5.84 -12.41 11.95
N LEU A 171 5.97 -12.81 10.68
CA LEU A 171 5.54 -12.03 9.53
C LEU A 171 4.57 -12.85 8.67
N THR A 172 3.28 -12.53 8.71
CA THR A 172 2.23 -13.22 7.94
C THR A 172 1.64 -12.31 6.88
N VAL A 173 1.05 -12.92 5.85
CA VAL A 173 0.28 -12.21 4.83
C VAL A 173 -1.09 -12.87 4.74
N ASP A 174 -2.14 -12.05 4.80
CA ASP A 174 -3.51 -12.47 4.53
C ASP A 174 -4.03 -11.72 3.30
N ILE A 175 -4.56 -12.47 2.34
CA ILE A 175 -5.07 -11.98 1.06
C ILE A 175 -6.54 -12.35 0.83
N THR A 176 -7.23 -12.86 1.84
CA THR A 176 -8.60 -13.36 1.69
C THR A 176 -9.65 -12.28 1.38
N GLY A 177 -9.30 -11.00 1.55
CA GLY A 177 -10.11 -9.83 1.18
C GLY A 177 -9.45 -8.92 0.13
N CYS A 178 -8.35 -9.35 -0.48
CA CYS A 178 -7.87 -8.73 -1.72
C CYS A 178 -8.71 -9.23 -2.91
#